data_AF-A0A3Q3EMC0-F1
#
_entry.id   AF-A0A3Q3EMC0-F1
#
_cell.length_a   1.000
_cell.length_b   1.000
_cell.length_c   1.000
_cell.angle_alpha   90.00
_cell.angle_beta   90.00
_cell.angle_gamma   90.00
#
_symmetry.space_group_name_H-M   'P 1'
#
loop_
_entity.id
_entity.type
_entity.pdbx_description
1 polymer ?
#
loop_
_entity_poly.entity_id
_entity_poly.type
_entity_poly.pdbx_seq_one_letter_code
_entity_poly.pdbx_strand_id
1 'polypeptide(L)'
;MARLENAILTLVEVFNEYADKGNITMDDFKTMLEEEIACKEVKEQISDEALEEALGELDRNQDGMINIREFTLGVGFLIKCIYHVQKKLDM
;
A
#
# COMPACT_ATOMS: atom_id res chain seq x y z
N MET A 1 16.17 3.60 17.17
CA MET A 1 16.28 3.97 15.74
C MET A 1 15.64 5.31 15.50
N ALA A 2 16.03 6.01 14.43
CA ALA A 2 15.36 7.24 14.03
C ALA A 2 13.90 6.95 13.62
N ARG A 3 12.99 7.92 13.73
CA ARG A 3 11.57 7.70 13.41
C ARG A 3 11.34 7.22 11.97
N LEU A 4 12.07 7.80 11.02
CA LEU A 4 11.98 7.42 9.60
C LEU A 4 12.55 6.01 9.36
N GLU A 5 13.67 5.68 9.98
CA GLU A 5 14.26 4.34 9.91
C GLU A 5 13.29 3.28 10.45
N ASN A 6 12.65 3.55 11.58
CA ASN A 6 11.62 2.66 12.14
C ASN A 6 10.42 2.50 11.18
N ALA A 7 9.93 3.59 10.59
CA ALA A 7 8.83 3.54 9.62
C ALA A 7 9.19 2.70 8.37
N ILE A 8 10.41 2.85 7.85
CA ILE A 8 10.89 2.05 6.73
C ILE A 8 10.97 0.57 7.11
N LEU A 9 11.48 0.23 8.30
CA LEU A 9 11.53 -1.16 8.76
C LEU A 9 10.14 -1.76 8.92
N THR A 10 9.18 -1.04 9.48
CA THR A 10 7.80 -1.49 9.57
C THR A 10 7.19 -1.76 8.19
N LEU A 11 7.45 -0.92 7.19
CA LEU A 11 6.99 -1.17 5.81
C LEU A 11 7.61 -2.45 5.21
N VAL A 12 8.88 -2.73 5.52
CA VAL A 12 9.56 -3.95 5.08
C VAL A 12 9.01 -5.18 5.81
N GLU A 13 8.70 -5.06 7.10
CA GLU A 13 8.05 -6.12 7.89
C GLU A 13 6.68 -6.48 7.30
N VAL A 14 5.83 -5.48 7.04
CA VAL A 14 4.53 -5.67 6.38
C VAL A 14 4.73 -6.36 5.03
N PHE A 15 5.63 -5.88 4.17
CA PHE A 15 5.88 -6.55 2.89
C PHE A 15 6.24 -8.04 3.06
N ASN A 16 7.14 -8.36 3.99
CA ASN A 16 7.59 -9.74 4.21
C ASN A 16 6.51 -10.64 4.83
N GLU A 17 5.52 -10.07 5.50
CA GLU A 17 4.38 -10.82 6.07
C GLU A 17 3.47 -11.38 4.96
N TYR A 18 3.27 -10.62 3.88
CA TYR A 18 2.40 -11.01 2.76
C TYR A 18 3.17 -11.59 1.56
N ALA A 19 4.49 -11.44 1.49
CA ALA A 19 5.28 -11.90 0.34
C ALA A 19 5.63 -13.40 0.42
N ASP A 20 5.37 -14.14 -0.66
CA ASP A 20 5.97 -15.44 -0.93
C ASP A 20 7.14 -15.29 -1.91
N LYS A 21 8.32 -15.78 -1.51
CA LYS A 21 9.56 -15.73 -2.31
C LYS A 21 9.88 -14.32 -2.87
N GLY A 22 9.58 -13.30 -2.09
CA GLY A 22 9.88 -11.90 -2.41
C GLY A 22 8.86 -11.21 -3.33
N ASN A 23 7.68 -11.80 -3.52
CA ASN A 23 6.58 -11.17 -4.26
C ASN A 23 5.25 -11.39 -3.54
N ILE A 24 4.36 -10.41 -3.67
CA ILE A 24 2.98 -10.48 -3.16
C ILE A 24 2.06 -10.71 -4.36
N THR A 25 1.06 -11.58 -4.22
CA THR A 25 0.03 -11.73 -5.26
C THR A 25 -0.93 -10.54 -5.23
N MET A 26 -1.68 -10.30 -6.30
CA MET A 26 -2.69 -9.23 -6.29
C MET A 26 -3.76 -9.43 -5.22
N ASP A 27 -4.14 -10.68 -4.95
CA ASP A 27 -5.12 -11.00 -3.92
C ASP A 27 -4.57 -10.73 -2.52
N ASP A 28 -3.34 -11.16 -2.23
CA ASP A 28 -2.69 -10.91 -0.95
C ASP A 28 -2.46 -9.41 -0.71
N PHE A 29 -2.16 -8.64 -1.76
CA PHE A 29 -2.00 -7.20 -1.65
C PHE A 29 -3.34 -6.50 -1.33
N LYS A 30 -4.46 -6.96 -1.91
CA LYS A 30 -5.79 -6.46 -1.54
C LYS A 30 -6.09 -6.78 -0.07
N THR A 31 -5.86 -8.01 0.36
CA THR A 31 -6.04 -8.42 1.77
C THR A 31 -5.19 -7.58 2.71
N MET A 32 -3.92 -7.35 2.39
CA MET A 32 -3.04 -6.48 3.16
C MET A 32 -3.62 -5.08 3.32
N LEU A 33 -4.17 -4.47 2.27
CA LEU A 33 -4.78 -3.14 2.36
C LEU A 33 -6.03 -3.12 3.23
N GLU A 34 -6.83 -4.18 3.18
CA GLU A 34 -7.99 -4.34 4.05
C GLU A 34 -7.60 -4.49 5.53
N GLU A 35 -6.49 -5.17 5.83
CA GLU A 35 -6.03 -5.45 7.19
C GLU A 35 -5.23 -4.28 7.80
N GLU A 36 -4.25 -3.75 7.07
CA GLU A 36 -3.30 -2.74 7.56
C GLU A 36 -3.88 -1.32 7.60
N ILE A 37 -4.92 -1.02 6.81
CA ILE A 37 -5.55 0.30 6.79
C ILE A 37 -6.76 0.33 7.72
N ALA A 38 -6.56 0.77 8.97
CA ALA A 38 -7.66 0.84 9.94
C ALA A 38 -8.61 2.05 9.76
N CYS A 39 -8.16 3.13 9.11
CA CYS A 39 -8.95 4.35 8.97
C CYS A 39 -10.07 4.18 7.94
N LYS A 40 -11.31 4.33 8.38
CA LYS A 40 -12.51 4.11 7.57
C LYS A 40 -12.61 5.10 6.41
N GLU A 41 -12.28 6.37 6.64
CA GLU A 41 -12.30 7.42 5.63
C GLU A 41 -11.24 7.19 4.56
N VAL A 42 -10.10 6.62 4.94
CA VAL A 42 -9.04 6.22 4.00
C VAL A 42 -9.49 4.99 3.21
N LYS A 43 -10.06 3.98 3.86
CA LYS A 43 -10.66 2.81 3.18
C LYS A 43 -11.73 3.20 2.17
N GLU A 44 -12.62 4.14 2.51
CA GLU A 44 -13.68 4.63 1.63
C GLU A 44 -13.13 5.43 0.42
N GLN A 45 -11.97 6.08 0.56
CA GLN A 45 -11.32 6.82 -0.54
C GLN A 45 -10.42 5.93 -1.40
N ILE A 46 -9.95 4.81 -0.86
CA ILE A 46 -9.30 3.72 -1.60
C ILE A 46 -10.37 2.79 -2.20
N SER A 47 -11.61 3.26 -2.40
CA SER A 47 -12.64 2.49 -3.09
C SER A 47 -12.12 1.93 -4.41
N ASP A 48 -12.76 0.85 -4.86
CA ASP A 48 -12.31 -0.05 -5.92
C ASP A 48 -11.71 0.66 -7.15
N GLU A 49 -12.19 1.83 -7.56
CA GLU A 49 -11.60 2.54 -8.71
C GLU A 49 -10.19 3.09 -8.47
N ALA A 50 -9.91 3.67 -7.30
CA ALA A 50 -8.58 4.19 -6.96
C ALA A 50 -7.60 3.05 -6.67
N LEU A 51 -8.12 1.94 -6.14
CA LEU A 51 -7.38 0.70 -5.96
C LEU A 51 -7.07 0.05 -7.31
N GLU A 52 -8.02 -0.05 -8.23
CA GLU A 52 -7.82 -0.59 -9.59
C GLU A 52 -6.83 0.26 -10.39
N GLU A 53 -6.91 1.59 -10.30
CA GLU A 53 -5.93 2.48 -10.93
C GLU A 53 -4.54 2.30 -10.32
N ALA A 54 -4.45 2.20 -8.99
CA ALA A 54 -3.19 1.90 -8.31
C ALA A 54 -2.65 0.53 -8.72
N LEU A 55 -3.48 -0.51 -8.75
CA LEU A 55 -3.12 -1.88 -9.15
C LEU A 55 -2.66 -1.94 -10.62
N GLY A 56 -3.33 -1.22 -11.52
CA GLY A 56 -2.94 -1.11 -12.93
C GLY A 56 -1.61 -0.40 -13.15
N GLU A 57 -1.25 0.54 -12.28
CA GLU A 57 0.03 1.26 -12.29
C GLU A 57 1.14 0.56 -11.47
N LEU A 58 0.77 -0.43 -10.65
CA LEU A 58 1.65 -1.19 -9.76
C LEU A 58 2.36 -2.33 -10.49
N ASP A 59 1.63 -3.14 -11.26
CA ASP A 59 2.19 -4.26 -12.04
C ASP A 59 2.89 -3.76 -13.32
N ARG A 60 3.96 -2.97 -13.13
CA ARG A 60 4.67 -2.29 -14.24
C ARG A 60 5.43 -3.27 -15.12
N ASN A 61 5.90 -4.37 -14.55
CA ASN A 61 6.57 -5.42 -15.28
C ASN A 61 5.57 -6.43 -15.90
N GLN A 62 4.28 -6.31 -15.59
CA GLN A 62 3.17 -7.13 -16.10
C GLN A 62 3.37 -8.63 -15.81
N ASP A 63 3.96 -8.95 -14.67
CA ASP A 63 4.17 -10.33 -14.24
C ASP A 63 3.03 -10.86 -13.34
N GLY A 64 2.05 -10.00 -13.03
CA GLY A 64 0.89 -10.33 -12.19
C GLY A 64 1.22 -10.43 -10.71
N MET A 65 2.44 -10.05 -10.31
CA MET A 65 2.93 -10.09 -8.95
C MET A 65 3.41 -8.68 -8.53
N ILE A 66 3.64 -8.50 -7.23
CA ILE A 66 4.12 -7.24 -6.67
C ILE A 66 5.44 -7.50 -5.97
N ASN A 67 6.54 -7.04 -6.56
CA ASN A 67 7.83 -7.04 -5.90
C ASN A 67 7.98 -5.85 -4.94
N ILE A 68 9.06 -5.82 -4.16
CA ILE A 68 9.29 -4.74 -3.17
C ILE A 68 9.28 -3.33 -3.79
N ARG A 69 9.76 -3.17 -5.03
CA ARG A 69 9.78 -1.87 -5.69
C ARG A 69 8.36 -1.42 -6.03
N GLU A 70 7.53 -2.32 -6.52
CA GLU A 70 6.15 -2.03 -6.85
C GLU A 70 5.35 -1.74 -5.57
N PHE A 71 5.53 -2.56 -4.54
CA PHE A 71 4.97 -2.31 -3.23
C PHE A 71 5.27 -0.88 -2.72
N THR A 72 6.52 -0.41 -2.82
CA THR A 72 6.86 0.96 -2.38
C THR A 72 6.15 2.06 -3.19
N LEU A 73 5.88 1.83 -4.48
CA LEU A 73 5.09 2.77 -5.28
C LEU A 73 3.63 2.80 -4.81
N GLY A 74 3.07 1.63 -4.50
CA GLY A 74 1.69 1.48 -4.01
C GLY A 74 1.51 2.16 -2.67
N VAL A 75 2.43 1.91 -1.73
CA VAL A 75 2.48 2.62 -0.44
C VAL A 75 2.65 4.12 -0.64
N GLY A 76 3.49 4.57 -1.57
CA GLY A 76 3.66 5.99 -1.89
C GLY A 76 2.35 6.65 -2.36
N PHE A 77 1.56 5.96 -3.16
CA PHE A 77 0.23 6.40 -3.56
C PHE A 77 -0.72 6.50 -2.36
N LEU A 78 -0.74 5.48 -1.51
CA LEU A 78 -1.57 5.48 -0.30
C LEU A 78 -1.20 6.62 0.66
N ILE A 79 0.09 6.89 0.86
CA ILE A 79 0.58 8.03 1.65
C ILE A 79 0.01 9.34 1.09
N LYS A 80 0.04 9.52 -0.24
CA LYS A 80 -0.54 10.69 -0.90
C LYS A 80 -2.05 10.79 -0.63
N CYS A 81 -2.79 9.69 -0.75
CA CYS A 81 -4.23 9.64 -0.46
C CYS A 81 -4.53 9.99 1.00
N ILE A 82 -3.84 9.37 1.95
CA ILE A 82 -3.98 9.64 3.40
C ILE A 82 -3.68 11.10 3.71
N TYR A 83 -2.60 11.65 3.16
CA TYR A 83 -2.24 13.06 3.34
C TYR A 83 -3.35 14.01 2.85
N HIS A 84 -3.97 13.69 1.72
CA HIS A 84 -5.11 14.48 1.21
C HIS A 84 -6.37 14.33 2.08
N VAL A 85 -6.63 13.14 2.62
CA VAL A 85 -7.75 12.90 3.53
C VAL A 85 -7.56 13.65 4.84
N GLN A 86 -6.38 13.57 5.47
CA GLN A 86 -6.05 14.32 6.69
C GLN A 86 -6.24 15.83 6.50
N LYS A 87 -5.75 16.37 5.37
CA LYS A 87 -5.97 17.78 5.01
C LYS A 87 -7.43 18.16 4.78
N LYS A 88 -8.28 17.26 4.31
CA LYS A 88 -9.72 17.51 4.13
C LYS A 88 -10.49 17.41 5.46
N LEU A 89 -9.98 16.63 6.41
CA LEU A 89 -10.62 16.37 7.71
C LEU A 89 -10.13 17.28 8.84
N ASP A 90 -9.26 18.27 8.56
CA ASP A 90 -8.59 19.12 9.57
C ASP A 90 -7.90 18.31 10.70
N MET A 91 -7.30 17.16 10.34
CA MET A 91 -6.49 16.31 11.23
C MET A 91 -5.00 16.63 11.19
#